data_AF-A0A838ET58-F1
#
_entry.id   AF-A0A838ET58-F1
#
_cell.length_a   1.000
_cell.length_b   1.000
_cell.length_c   1.000
_cell.angle_alpha   90.00
_cell.angle_beta   90.00
_cell.angle_gamma   90.00
#
_symmetry.space_group_name_H-M   'P 1'
#
loop_
_entity.id
_entity.type
_entity.pdbx_description
1 polymer ?
#
loop_
_entity_poly.entity_id
_entity_poly.type
_entity_poly.pdbx_seq_one_letter_code
_entity_poly.pdbx_strand_id
1 'polypeptide(L)'
;MLNRYIIERNMPGVGAGTDQDFSQMAGKSNQVLNDLGSNIQWVHDLGSNIQWVHSYITDDKVICEYLAENEDLVRQHAKLGGFPADKIMKVKHVCDPTTAEDDFSAIKGTKTQDRESFLTS
;
A
#
# COMPACT_ATOMS: atom_id res chain seq x y z
N MET A 1 -2.29 13.58 9.93
CA MET A 1 -2.62 12.13 9.96
C MET A 1 -2.04 11.48 8.71
N LEU A 2 -1.34 10.36 8.85
CA LEU A 2 -0.77 9.64 7.72
C LEU A 2 -1.86 8.87 6.95
N ASN A 3 -1.72 8.82 5.63
CA ASN A 3 -2.56 8.09 4.71
C ASN A 3 -1.73 7.02 4.01
N ARG A 4 -2.36 5.89 3.70
CA ARG A 4 -1.72 4.80 2.96
C ARG A 4 -1.78 5.07 1.46
N TYR A 5 -0.66 4.87 0.77
CA TYR A 5 -0.51 5.01 -0.67
C TYR A 5 0.12 3.76 -1.26
N ILE A 6 -0.38 3.35 -2.42
CA ILE A 6 0.27 2.37 -3.29
C ILE A 6 0.88 3.12 -4.47
N ILE A 7 2.17 2.87 -4.71
CA ILE A 7 2.91 3.44 -5.82
C ILE A 7 3.25 2.32 -6.80
N GLU A 8 2.85 2.49 -8.05
CA GLU A 8 3.27 1.62 -9.14
C GLU A 8 4.43 2.28 -9.89
N ARG A 9 5.47 1.48 -10.14
CA ARG A 9 6.68 1.88 -10.85
C ARG A 9 6.91 0.93 -12.02
N ASN A 10 6.86 1.43 -13.24
CA ASN A 10 7.20 0.65 -14.44
C ASN A 10 8.72 0.60 -14.56
N MET A 11 9.30 -0.58 -14.39
CA MET A 11 10.74 -0.83 -14.42
C MET A 11 10.99 -2.17 -15.14
N PRO A 12 10.99 -2.18 -16.49
CA PRO A 12 11.13 -3.42 -17.25
C PRO A 12 12.38 -4.22 -16.87
N GLY A 13 12.23 -5.53 -16.64
CA GLY A 13 13.29 -6.45 -16.26
C GLY A 13 13.82 -6.32 -14.83
N VAL A 14 13.20 -5.49 -13.98
CA VAL A 14 13.65 -5.28 -12.59
C VAL A 14 13.66 -6.57 -11.75
N GLY A 15 12.82 -7.54 -12.07
CA GLY A 15 12.76 -8.83 -11.37
C GLY A 15 14.01 -9.70 -11.56
N ALA A 16 14.82 -9.44 -12.58
CA ALA A 16 16.10 -10.12 -12.79
C ALA A 16 17.26 -9.55 -11.94
N GLY A 17 16.98 -8.55 -11.11
CA GLY A 17 17.96 -7.94 -10.21
C GLY A 17 18.51 -8.92 -9.18
N THR A 18 19.72 -8.64 -8.70
CA THR A 18 20.37 -9.40 -7.62
C THR A 18 20.00 -8.84 -6.25
N ASP A 19 20.26 -9.61 -5.20
CA ASP A 19 20.11 -9.13 -3.81
C ASP A 19 20.91 -7.84 -3.55
N GLN A 20 22.08 -7.70 -4.19
CA GLN A 20 22.90 -6.50 -4.11
C GLN A 20 22.21 -5.29 -4.77
N ASP A 21 21.56 -5.48 -5.91
CA ASP A 21 20.81 -4.42 -6.60
C ASP A 21 19.64 -3.93 -5.74
N PHE A 22 18.88 -4.88 -5.16
CA PHE A 22 17.77 -4.55 -4.27
C PHE A 22 18.24 -3.90 -2.96
N SER A 23 19.38 -4.33 -2.40
CA SER A 23 19.99 -3.69 -1.24
C SER A 23 20.40 -2.24 -1.54
N GLN A 24 20.96 -1.97 -2.71
CA GLN A 24 21.32 -0.61 -3.12
C GLN A 24 20.08 0.27 -3.33
N MET A 25 19.04 -0.27 -3.96
CA MET A 25 17.76 0.41 -4.14
C MET A 25 17.12 0.79 -2.80
N ALA A 26 17.08 -0.15 -1.85
CA ALA A 26 16.59 0.08 -0.50
C ALA A 26 17.43 1.12 0.25
N GLY A 27 18.76 1.02 0.15
CA GLY A 27 19.69 2.00 0.76
C GLY A 27 19.47 3.42 0.23
N LYS A 28 19.27 3.58 -1.08
CA LYS A 28 18.98 4.88 -1.69
C LYS A 28 17.63 5.45 -1.24
N SER A 29 16.59 4.62 -1.16
CA SER A 29 15.27 5.01 -0.63
C SER A 29 15.38 5.51 0.81
N ASN A 30 16.05 4.74 1.68
CA ASN A 30 16.24 5.10 3.09
C ASN A 30 17.00 6.41 3.28
N GLN A 31 18.04 6.65 2.47
CA GLN A 31 18.77 7.91 2.48
C GLN A 31 17.84 9.09 2.17
N VAL A 32 17.04 8.99 1.10
CA VAL A 32 16.12 10.07 0.69
C VAL A 32 15.02 10.30 1.72
N LEU A 33 14.51 9.24 2.36
CA LEU A 33 13.55 9.36 3.45
C LEU A 33 14.16 10.07 4.66
N ASN A 34 15.42 9.78 5.01
CA ASN A 34 16.13 10.48 6.07
C ASN A 34 16.31 11.96 5.74
N ASP A 35 16.66 12.28 4.49
CA ASP A 35 16.84 13.66 4.04
C ASP A 35 15.50 14.42 4.04
N LEU A 36 14.41 13.81 3.58
CA LEU A 36 13.07 14.41 3.64
C LEU A 36 12.58 14.57 5.08
N GLY A 37 12.81 13.56 5.92
CA GLY A 37 12.46 13.57 7.32
C GLY A 37 13.28 14.58 8.15
N SER A 38 14.46 15.00 7.67
CA SER A 38 15.30 16.00 8.37
C SER A 38 15.10 17.43 7.85
N ASN A 39 14.70 17.60 6.59
CA ASN A 39 14.64 18.91 5.93
C ASN A 39 13.22 19.53 5.87
N ILE A 40 12.20 18.87 6.41
CA ILE A 40 10.87 19.47 6.53
C ILE A 40 10.83 20.28 7.83
N GLN A 41 10.64 21.60 7.71
CA GLN A 41 10.58 22.57 8.82
C GLN A 41 9.54 22.23 9.93
N TRP A 42 8.62 21.30 9.65
CA TRP A 42 7.53 20.84 10.50
C TRP A 42 7.70 19.39 11.00
N VAL A 43 8.93 18.92 11.20
CA VAL A 43 9.15 17.70 11.98
C VAL A 43 8.80 18.02 13.43
N HIS A 44 7.51 17.95 13.76
CA HIS A 44 7.08 17.87 15.15
C HIS A 44 7.70 16.62 15.77
N ASP A 45 7.93 16.67 17.08
CA ASP A 45 8.72 15.76 17.93
C ASP A 45 8.38 14.24 17.87
N LEU A 46 7.60 13.74 16.90
CA LEU A 46 7.02 12.40 16.91
C LEU A 46 7.00 11.62 15.57
N GLY A 47 7.69 12.05 14.50
CA GLY A 47 7.99 11.15 13.38
C GLY A 47 7.83 11.75 11.98
N SER A 48 8.47 11.09 11.02
CA SER A 48 8.50 11.48 9.62
C SER A 48 7.09 11.58 9.01
N ASN A 49 6.82 12.66 8.27
CA ASN A 49 5.56 12.86 7.51
C ASN A 49 5.41 11.90 6.31
N ILE A 50 6.38 11.01 6.12
CA ILE A 50 6.42 9.94 5.13
C ILE A 50 7.18 8.74 5.67
N GLN A 51 6.67 7.54 5.41
CA GLN A 51 7.26 6.27 5.78
C GLN A 51 7.11 5.29 4.61
N TRP A 52 8.20 4.63 4.26
CA TRP A 52 8.16 3.45 3.39
C TRP A 52 7.83 2.21 4.23
N VAL A 53 6.83 1.43 3.80
CA VAL A 53 6.43 0.20 4.49
C VAL A 53 7.18 -0.99 3.90
N HIS A 54 6.99 -1.25 2.60
CA HIS A 54 7.72 -2.27 1.83
C HIS A 54 7.51 -2.06 0.32
N SER A 55 8.23 -2.85 -0.47
CA SER A 55 8.10 -2.91 -1.93
C SER A 55 7.97 -4.35 -2.38
N TYR A 56 7.09 -4.58 -3.33
CA TYR A 56 6.95 -5.84 -4.05
C TYR A 56 7.65 -5.70 -5.40
N ILE A 57 8.62 -6.57 -5.66
CA ILE A 57 9.32 -6.65 -6.94
C ILE A 57 8.66 -7.75 -7.77
N THR A 58 8.36 -7.43 -9.02
CA THR A 58 7.88 -8.36 -10.05
C THR A 58 8.83 -8.29 -11.24
N ASP A 59 8.56 -9.05 -12.30
CA ASP A 59 9.42 -9.07 -13.50
C ASP A 59 9.68 -7.66 -14.06
N ASP A 60 8.65 -6.83 -14.17
CA ASP A 60 8.72 -5.53 -14.85
C ASP A 60 8.22 -4.33 -14.03
N LYS A 61 7.82 -4.58 -12.77
CA LYS A 61 7.25 -3.53 -11.91
C LYS A 61 7.74 -3.62 -10.49
N VAL A 62 7.83 -2.45 -9.87
CA VAL A 62 7.94 -2.31 -8.42
C VAL A 62 6.66 -1.68 -7.90
N ILE A 63 6.02 -2.33 -6.94
CA ILE A 63 4.82 -1.83 -6.26
C ILE A 63 5.22 -1.50 -4.83
N CYS A 64 5.17 -0.22 -4.45
CA CYS A 64 5.52 0.19 -3.10
C CYS A 64 4.30 0.57 -2.28
N GLU A 65 4.37 0.28 -0.99
CA GLU A 65 3.43 0.81 -0.02
C GLU A 65 4.09 1.86 0.87
N TYR A 66 3.44 3.00 1.01
CA TYR A 66 3.89 4.11 1.82
C TYR A 66 2.77 4.61 2.74
N LEU A 67 3.16 5.13 3.90
CA LEU A 67 2.32 6.00 4.71
C LEU A 67 2.84 7.43 4.54
N ALA A 68 1.98 8.38 4.20
CA ALA A 68 2.39 9.78 4.04
C ALA A 68 1.23 10.74 4.37
N GLU A 69 1.52 11.96 4.79
CA GLU A 69 0.47 12.95 5.02
C GLU A 69 -0.31 13.28 3.75
N ASN A 70 0.39 13.39 2.62
CA ASN A 70 -0.17 13.71 1.31
C ASN A 70 0.62 13.03 0.18
N GLU A 71 0.07 13.06 -1.03
CA GLU A 71 0.68 12.48 -2.23
C GLU A 71 1.96 13.20 -2.66
N ASP A 72 2.07 14.51 -2.41
CA ASP A 72 3.22 15.32 -2.84
C ASP A 72 4.52 14.88 -2.17
N LEU A 73 4.47 14.47 -0.90
CA LEU A 73 5.64 13.90 -0.21
C LEU A 73 6.13 12.61 -0.89
N VAL A 74 5.21 11.76 -1.36
CA VAL A 74 5.54 10.54 -2.09
C VAL A 74 6.17 10.87 -3.44
N ARG A 75 5.64 11.87 -4.15
CA ARG A 75 6.21 12.38 -5.42
C ARG A 75 7.60 12.97 -5.22
N GLN A 76 7.79 13.75 -4.16
CA GLN A 76 9.07 14.36 -3.83
C GLN A 76 10.12 13.30 -3.49
N HIS A 77 9.77 12.29 -2.70
CA HIS A 77 10.63 11.13 -2.43
C HIS A 77 11.05 10.43 -3.72
N ALA A 78 10.10 10.12 -4.60
CA ALA A 78 10.39 9.47 -5.88
C ALA A 78 11.35 10.32 -6.75
N LYS A 79 11.10 11.62 -6.83
CA LYS A 79 11.94 12.57 -7.57
C LYS A 79 13.37 12.63 -7.03
N LEU A 80 13.55 12.73 -5.71
CA LEU A 80 14.87 12.80 -5.07
C LEU A 80 15.62 11.46 -5.12
N GLY A 81 14.88 10.34 -5.07
CA GLY A 81 15.42 8.99 -5.21
C GLY A 81 15.80 8.62 -6.64
N GLY A 82 15.32 9.38 -7.63
CA GLY A 82 15.48 9.00 -9.04
C GLY A 82 14.63 7.79 -9.42
N PHE A 83 13.57 7.50 -8.66
CA PHE A 83 12.67 6.39 -8.90
C PHE A 83 11.42 6.88 -9.65
N PRO A 84 10.94 6.15 -10.67
CA PRO A 84 9.66 6.49 -11.29
C PRO A 84 8.52 6.31 -10.29
N ALA A 85 7.51 7.16 -10.37
CA ALA A 85 6.26 7.03 -9.61
C ALA A 85 5.10 7.24 -10.58
N ASP A 86 4.99 6.31 -11.54
CA ASP A 86 4.06 6.38 -12.68
C ASP A 86 2.62 6.55 -12.22
N LYS A 87 2.25 5.82 -11.15
CA LYS A 87 0.94 5.94 -10.53
C LYS A 87 1.08 5.98 -9.02
N ILE A 88 0.40 6.92 -8.38
CA ILE A 88 0.26 6.98 -6.93
C ILE A 88 -1.22 6.93 -6.62
N MET A 89 -1.62 6.01 -5.75
CA MET A 89 -3.01 5.74 -5.41
C MET A 89 -3.18 5.80 -3.91
N LYS A 90 -4.01 6.75 -3.45
CA LYS A 90 -4.43 6.77 -2.04
C LYS A 90 -5.34 5.59 -1.76
N VAL A 91 -4.97 4.75 -0.80
CA VAL A 91 -5.80 3.63 -0.35
C VAL A 91 -6.99 4.19 0.44
N LYS A 92 -8.20 3.84 0.02
CA LYS A 92 -9.46 4.23 0.68
C LYS A 92 -9.96 3.19 1.66
N HIS A 93 -9.69 1.92 1.37
CA HIS A 93 -10.08 0.78 2.19
C HIS A 93 -9.16 -0.39 1.89
N VAL A 94 -8.90 -1.25 2.87
CA VAL A 94 -8.21 -2.53 2.69
C VAL A 94 -9.26 -3.60 2.91
N CYS A 95 -9.36 -4.54 1.98
CA CYS A 95 -10.29 -5.66 2.04
C CYS A 95 -9.47 -6.94 2.00
N ASP A 96 -9.71 -7.82 2.96
CA ASP A 96 -9.10 -9.13 3.08
C ASP A 96 -10.17 -10.17 3.52
N PRO A 97 -9.86 -11.47 3.62
CA PRO A 97 -10.86 -12.47 3.98
C PRO A 97 -11.59 -12.20 5.31
N THR A 98 -10.96 -11.52 6.27
CA THR A 98 -11.59 -11.16 7.57
C THR A 98 -12.58 -10.01 7.42
N THR A 99 -12.47 -9.18 6.38
CA THR A 99 -13.49 -8.16 6.06
C THR A 99 -14.87 -8.76 5.80
N ALA A 100 -14.93 -10.05 5.42
CA ALA A 100 -16.20 -10.76 5.29
C ALA A 100 -16.86 -11.06 6.64
N GLU A 101 -16.09 -11.16 7.74
CA GLU A 101 -16.58 -11.60 9.05
C GLU A 101 -17.46 -10.54 9.75
N ASP A 102 -17.25 -9.26 9.44
CA ASP A 102 -17.92 -8.13 10.09
C ASP A 102 -19.42 -7.96 9.72
N ASP A 103 -19.95 -8.73 8.74
CA ASP A 103 -21.36 -8.61 8.28
C ASP A 103 -22.15 -9.95 8.24
N PHE A 104 -21.73 -10.98 8.99
CA PHE A 104 -22.50 -12.24 9.05
C PHE A 104 -23.72 -12.21 10.00
N SER A 105 -23.89 -11.15 10.79
CA SER A 105 -25.07 -11.00 11.66
C SER A 105 -26.35 -10.65 10.87
N ALA A 106 -26.21 -10.04 9.69
CA ALA A 106 -27.33 -9.70 8.80
C ALA A 106 -27.87 -10.90 8.01
N ILE A 107 -27.03 -11.92 7.75
CA ILE A 107 -27.39 -13.07 6.89
C ILE A 107 -28.23 -14.12 7.66
N LYS A 108 -28.12 -14.18 9.00
CA LYS A 108 -28.88 -15.15 9.82
C LYS A 108 -30.37 -14.81 10.04
N GLY A 109 -30.87 -13.71 9.45
CA GLY A 109 -32.26 -13.24 9.62
C GLY A 109 -33.31 -13.88 8.69
N THR A 110 -32.91 -14.55 7.61
CA THR A 110 -33.86 -15.17 6.67
C THR A 110 -34.27 -16.55 7.19
N LYS A 111 -35.36 -16.58 7.96
CA LYS A 111 -36.04 -17.83 8.36
C LYS A 111 -36.36 -18.66 7.10
N THR A 112 -35.78 -19.85 7.04
CA THR A 112 -36.23 -20.95 6.19
C THR A 112 -37.61 -21.38 6.68
N GLN A 113 -38.67 -20.75 6.18
CA GLN A 113 -40.03 -21.25 6.33
C GLN A 113 -40.59 -21.45 4.93
N ASP A 114 -41.15 -22.64 4.72
CA ASP A 114 -41.81 -23.15 3.51
C ASP A 114 -40.98 -24.13 2.66
N ARG A 115 -40.68 -25.29 3.26
CA ARG A 115 -40.50 -26.56 2.54
C ARG A 115 -41.24 -27.71 3.21
N GLU A 116 -42.55 -27.58 3.43
CA GLU A 116 -43.44 -28.73 3.67
C GLU A 116 -44.82 -28.48 3.07
N SER A 117 -44.98 -28.71 1.76
CA SER A 117 -46.30 -28.86 1.12
C SER A 117 -46.25 -29.70 -0.17
N PHE A 118 -45.36 -30.69 -0.21
CA PHE A 118 -45.26 -31.62 -1.35
C PHE A 118 -45.16 -33.09 -0.90
N LEU A 119 -46.01 -33.53 0.02
CA LEU A 119 -46.29 -34.96 0.22
C LEU A 119 -47.73 -35.15 0.70
N THR A 120 -48.67 -35.10 -0.25
CA THR A 120 -49.93 -35.88 -0.21
C THR A 120 -50.58 -35.81 -1.59
N SER A 121 -50.29 -36.82 -2.40
CA SER A 121 -51.10 -37.27 -3.52
C SER A 121 -50.95 -38.78 -3.59
#